data_AF-A0A1F3VMC1-F1
#
_entry.id   AF-A0A1F3VMC1-F1
#
_cell.length_a   1.000
_cell.length_b   1.000
_cell.length_c   1.000
_cell.angle_alpha   90.00
_cell.angle_beta   90.00
_cell.angle_gamma   90.00
#
_symmetry.space_group_name_H-M   'P 1'
#
loop_
_entity.id
_entity.type
_entity.pdbx_description
1 polymer ?
#
loop_
_entity_poly.entity_id
_entity_poly.type
_entity_poly.pdbx_seq_one_letter_code
_entity_poly.pdbx_strand_id
1 'polypeptide(L)'
;MSTTRKKDIKFGKKDLLPQDEFNSENGKIRISLMVDLQVYEAFKERAMEEGDKYQVLMRKALREAILGNELKERLLRLERAVFKKQA
;
A
#
# COMPACT_ATOMS: atom_id res chain seq x y z
N MET A 1 23.99 -21.27 -6.36
CA MET A 1 24.54 -21.86 -5.12
C MET A 1 23.54 -22.90 -4.60
N SER A 2 23.83 -24.19 -4.76
CA SER A 2 22.95 -25.29 -4.32
C SER A 2 23.17 -25.57 -2.84
N THR A 3 22.16 -25.40 -2.00
CA THR A 3 22.21 -25.71 -0.56
C THR A 3 21.98 -27.20 -0.33
N THR A 4 23.06 -27.96 -0.22
CA THR A 4 23.02 -29.39 0.13
C THR A 4 22.47 -29.56 1.55
N ARG A 5 21.31 -30.23 1.69
CA ARG A 5 20.69 -30.51 3.00
C ARG A 5 21.62 -31.40 3.85
N LYS A 6 22.07 -30.91 5.01
CA LYS A 6 22.85 -31.70 5.97
C LYS A 6 21.96 -32.75 6.63
N LYS A 7 22.41 -34.01 6.65
CA LYS A 7 21.64 -35.18 7.15
C LYS A 7 21.33 -35.12 8.65
N ASP A 8 22.07 -34.34 9.42
CA ASP A 8 21.97 -34.30 10.88
C ASP A 8 20.87 -33.36 11.41
N ILE A 9 20.24 -32.58 10.52
CA ILE A 9 19.18 -31.63 10.90
C ILE A 9 17.83 -32.32 10.76
N LYS A 10 17.15 -32.56 11.88
CA LYS A 10 15.78 -33.07 11.92
C LYS A 10 14.81 -31.91 11.68
N PHE A 11 14.29 -31.78 10.46
CA PHE A 11 13.26 -30.79 10.13
C PHE A 11 11.88 -31.28 10.61
N GLY A 12 11.11 -30.40 11.25
CA GLY A 12 9.71 -30.68 11.60
C GLY A 12 8.83 -30.74 10.36
N LYS A 13 7.79 -31.60 10.36
CA LYS A 13 6.85 -31.78 9.23
C LYS A 13 5.91 -30.59 8.99
N LYS A 14 5.96 -29.56 9.83
CA LYS A 14 5.02 -28.43 9.81
C LYS A 14 5.83 -27.15 9.67
N ASP A 15 5.67 -26.47 8.55
CA ASP A 15 6.14 -25.10 8.40
C ASP A 15 5.41 -24.24 9.44
N LEU A 16 6.18 -23.55 10.29
CA LEU A 16 5.66 -22.72 11.39
C LEU A 16 5.15 -21.36 10.92
N LEU A 17 5.41 -21.02 9.65
CA LEU A 17 5.04 -19.74 9.06
C LEU A 17 3.98 -19.98 7.97
N PRO A 18 2.83 -19.30 8.01
CA PRO A 18 1.89 -19.29 6.90
C PRO A 18 2.60 -18.76 5.64
N GLN A 19 2.49 -19.46 4.51
CA GLN A 19 3.11 -19.05 3.25
C GLN A 19 2.67 -17.64 2.80
N ASP A 20 1.53 -17.15 3.30
CA ASP A 20 0.97 -15.83 2.99
C ASP A 20 1.70 -14.65 3.65
N GLU A 21 2.52 -14.88 4.68
CA GLU A 21 3.26 -13.79 5.35
C GLU A 21 4.34 -13.15 4.46
N PHE A 22 4.66 -13.78 3.32
CA PHE A 22 5.66 -13.30 2.36
C PHE A 22 5.07 -12.95 0.98
N ASN A 23 3.80 -12.51 0.92
CA ASN A 23 3.22 -12.04 -0.33
C ASN A 23 3.81 -10.66 -0.74
N SER A 24 4.70 -10.66 -1.73
CA SER A 24 5.48 -9.49 -2.17
C SER A 24 4.65 -8.29 -2.63
N GLU A 25 3.37 -8.51 -2.97
CA GLU A 25 2.45 -7.49 -3.47
C GLU A 25 2.00 -6.50 -2.39
N ASN A 26 2.06 -6.89 -1.11
CA ASN A 26 1.63 -6.05 0.02
C ASN A 26 2.80 -5.47 0.85
N GLY A 27 4.01 -5.51 0.31
CA GLY A 27 5.22 -5.03 0.96
C GLY A 27 5.21 -3.51 1.20
N LYS A 28 5.66 -3.07 2.38
CA LYS A 28 5.96 -1.65 2.63
C LYS A 28 7.42 -1.36 2.28
N ILE A 29 7.64 -0.47 1.32
CA ILE A 29 8.98 -0.02 0.95
C ILE A 29 9.30 1.27 1.70
N ARG A 30 10.46 1.32 2.37
CA ARG A 30 10.96 2.55 2.99
C ARG A 30 11.74 3.34 1.95
N ILE A 31 11.31 4.57 1.72
CA ILE A 31 11.99 5.54 0.86
C ILE A 31 12.48 6.71 1.71
N SER A 32 13.62 7.28 1.34
CA SER A 32 14.10 8.57 1.85
C SER A 32 13.88 9.60 0.75
N LEU A 33 13.22 10.70 1.09
CA LEU A 33 12.86 11.77 0.15
C LEU A 33 13.01 13.12 0.86
N MET A 34 13.53 14.12 0.15
CA MET A 34 13.50 15.51 0.59
C MET A 34 12.17 16.14 0.21
N VAL A 35 11.53 16.83 1.15
CA VAL A 35 10.23 17.49 0.98
C VAL A 35 10.37 18.92 1.49
N ASP A 36 9.69 19.86 0.84
CA ASP A 36 9.68 21.26 1.25
C ASP A 36 9.17 21.41 2.69
N LEU A 37 9.77 22.34 3.44
CA LEU A 37 9.44 22.58 4.84
C LEU A 37 7.95 22.90 5.03
N GLN A 38 7.39 23.76 4.18
CA GLN A 38 5.97 24.15 4.21
C GLN A 38 5.01 22.96 4.08
N VAL A 39 5.39 21.96 3.27
CA VAL A 39 4.56 20.76 3.06
C VAL A 39 4.62 19.88 4.31
N TYR A 40 5.81 19.71 4.87
CA TYR A 40 5.99 18.96 6.11
C TYR A 40 5.21 19.58 7.28
N GLU A 41 5.29 20.90 7.46
CA GLU A 41 4.58 21.62 8.51
C GLU A 41 3.06 21.49 8.36
N ALA A 42 2.53 21.68 7.16
CA ALA A 42 1.09 21.54 6.90
C ALA A 42 0.56 20.13 7.25
N PHE A 43 1.30 19.07 6.92
CA PHE A 43 0.91 17.70 7.29
C PHE A 43 1.07 17.44 8.80
N LYS A 44 2.03 18.08 9.45
CA LYS A 44 2.24 17.95 10.90
C LYS A 44 1.12 18.62 11.69
N GLU A 45 0.68 19.80 11.29
CA GLU A 45 -0.45 20.52 11.90
C GLU A 45 -1.75 19.70 11.76
N ARG A 46 -2.07 19.26 10.54
CA ARG A 46 -3.24 18.39 10.31
C ARG A 46 -3.21 17.10 11.11
N ALA A 47 -2.03 16.51 11.26
CA ALA A 47 -1.87 15.30 12.06
C ALA A 47 -2.18 15.55 13.56
N MET A 48 -1.84 16.73 14.09
CA MET A 48 -2.22 17.11 15.45
C MET A 48 -3.72 17.28 15.61
N GLU A 49 -4.40 17.86 14.62
CA GLU A 49 -5.86 18.04 14.61
C GLU A 49 -6.62 16.72 14.50
N GLU A 50 -6.17 15.82 13.61
CA GLU A 50 -6.81 14.53 13.35
C GLU A 50 -6.43 13.44 14.38
N GLY A 51 -5.46 13.72 15.26
CA GLY A 51 -4.96 12.76 16.25
C GLY A 51 -4.17 11.59 15.64
N ASP A 52 -3.57 11.81 14.47
CA ASP A 52 -2.89 10.78 13.69
C ASP A 52 -1.42 11.13 13.44
N LYS A 53 -0.67 10.29 12.71
CA LYS A 53 0.74 10.59 12.38
C LYS A 53 0.86 11.26 11.02
N TYR A 54 1.70 12.29 10.90
CA TYR A 54 1.91 13.00 9.62
C TYR A 54 2.34 12.06 8.48
N GLN A 55 3.12 11.00 8.76
CA GLN A 55 3.50 10.01 7.74
C GLN A 55 2.30 9.21 7.21
N VAL A 56 1.28 8.98 8.05
CA VAL A 56 0.05 8.28 7.65
C VAL A 56 -0.75 9.15 6.70
N LEU A 57 -0.89 10.45 7.00
CA LEU A 57 -1.57 11.42 6.15
C LEU A 57 -0.84 11.59 4.81
N MET A 58 0.49 11.72 4.82
CA MET A 58 1.28 11.78 3.58
C MET A 58 1.09 10.51 2.73
N ARG A 59 1.12 9.33 3.35
CA ARG A 59 0.86 8.07 2.63
C ARG A 59 -0.55 8.01 2.05
N LYS A 60 -1.57 8.48 2.78
CA LYS A 60 -2.95 8.55 2.31
C LYS A 60 -3.07 9.48 1.11
N ALA A 61 -2.50 10.68 1.20
CA ALA A 61 -2.48 11.65 0.11
C ALA A 61 -1.77 11.11 -1.15
N LEU A 62 -0.62 10.43 -0.99
CA LEU A 62 0.07 9.78 -2.10
C LEU A 62 -0.78 8.66 -2.72
N ARG A 63 -1.44 7.86 -1.89
CA ARG A 63 -2.34 6.80 -2.36
C ARG A 63 -3.52 7.38 -3.12
N GLU A 64 -4.14 8.45 -2.62
CA GLU A 64 -5.24 9.13 -3.29
C GLU A 64 -4.79 9.79 -4.60
N ALA A 65 -3.62 10.40 -4.64
CA ALA A 65 -3.09 11.01 -5.86
C ALA A 65 -2.85 9.99 -6.98
N ILE A 66 -2.38 8.79 -6.63
CA ILE A 66 -2.06 7.73 -7.61
C ILE A 66 -3.26 6.83 -7.90
N LEU A 67 -3.97 6.34 -6.87
CA LEU A 67 -5.06 5.38 -6.99
C LEU A 67 -6.45 6.02 -6.97
N GLY A 68 -6.59 7.26 -6.53
CA GLY A 68 -7.89 7.94 -6.47
C GLY A 68 -8.54 8.17 -7.85
N ASN A 69 -7.78 8.03 -8.94
CA ASN A 69 -8.32 8.03 -10.29
C ASN A 69 -9.11 6.75 -10.63
N GLU A 70 -8.92 5.63 -9.93
CA GLU A 70 -9.71 4.42 -10.15
C GLU A 70 -11.21 4.66 -9.89
N LEU A 71 -11.54 5.56 -8.97
CA LEU A 71 -12.93 5.90 -8.64
C LEU A 71 -13.58 6.70 -9.78
N LYS A 72 -12.82 7.62 -10.40
CA LYS A 72 -13.24 8.34 -11.62
C LYS A 72 -13.36 7.39 -12.81
N GLU A 73 -12.41 6.48 -13.00
CA GLU A 73 -12.49 5.47 -14.05
C GLU A 73 -13.66 4.50 -13.86
N ARG A 74 -13.94 4.11 -12.61
CA ARG A 74 -15.08 3.26 -12.26
C ARG A 74 -16.41 3.99 -12.47
N LEU A 75 -16.49 5.27 -12.12
CA LEU A 75 -17.64 6.14 -12.43
C LEU A 75 -17.86 6.24 -13.94
N LEU A 76 -16.82 6.55 -14.72
CA LEU A 76 -16.89 6.61 -16.18
C LEU A 76 -17.34 5.28 -16.81
N ARG A 77 -16.90 4.14 -16.27
CA ARG A 77 -17.35 2.81 -16.71
C ARG A 77 -18.84 2.59 -16.41
N LEU A 78 -19.29 2.96 -15.21
CA LEU A 78 -20.68 2.82 -14.79
C LEU A 78 -21.61 3.75 -15.59
N GLU A 79 -21.23 5.00 -15.80
CA GLU A 79 -21.96 5.94 -16.64
C GLU A 79 -22.14 5.38 -18.05
N ARG A 80 -21.06 4.90 -18.69
CA ARG A 80 -21.14 4.27 -20.02
C ARG A 80 -22.08 3.05 -20.05
N ALA A 81 -22.13 2.26 -18.98
CA ALA A 81 -22.98 1.08 -18.89
C ALA A 81 -24.47 1.43 -18.67
N VAL A 82 -24.74 2.47 -17.89
CA VAL A 82 -26.11 2.94 -17.62
C VAL A 82 -26.69 3.67 -18.84
N PHE A 83 -25.92 4.56 -19.47
CA PHE A 83 -26.38 5.35 -20.61
C PHE A 83 -26.43 4.55 -21.92
N LYS A 84 -25.69 3.44 -22.07
CA LYS A 84 -25.89 2.49 -23.19
C LYS A 84 -27.20 1.72 -23.14
N LYS A 85 -27.83 1.61 -21.96
CA LYS A 85 -29.04 0.81 -21.76
C LYS A 85 -30.34 1.59 -21.99
N GLN A 86 -30.23 2.91 -22.21
CA GLN A 86 -31.36 3.82 -22.46
C GLN A 86 -31.47 4.25 -23.93
N ALA A 87 -30.62 3.72 -24.83
CA ALA A 87 -30.68 3.93 -26.27
C ALA A 87 -31.22 2.68 -26.98
#